data_AF-A0A521U7S3-F1
#
_entry.id   AF-A0A521U7S3-F1
#
_cell.length_a   1.000
_cell.length_b   1.000
_cell.length_c   1.000
_cell.angle_alpha   90.00
_cell.angle_beta   90.00
_cell.angle_gamma   90.00
#
_symmetry.space_group_name_H-M   'P 1'
#
loop_
_entity.id
_entity.type
_entity.pdbx_description
1 polymer ?
#
loop_
_entity_poly.entity_id
_entity_poly.type
_entity_poly.pdbx_seq_one_letter_code
_entity_poly.pdbx_strand_id
1 'polypeptide(L)'
;MDFGQLIVLLAVAALLLGGYLVYVSRGGRRSQPTPSLAGKRPDEAVDPSKRQASLDNLQPNDVLVFWAGGDAIVSTILDCREELLGRSTQWRWAFLDSGPLLELAPDGNTLFEAGEVFTQGSPTFDLLTADVGRQGILKTFEARVRAGTVTTNPVLFDYAGVSYRIKSTGTFEAASRGKPLRREAWRDVSPQATDNVYFELVGPEGQEALGIWTTHIAFHTGRPIDENDIKGIYG
;
A
#
# COMPACT_ATOMS: atom_id res chain seq x y z
N MET A 1 -3.79 -45.46 12.37
CA MET A 1 -4.80 -44.41 12.46
C MET A 1 -5.99 -45.00 13.18
N ASP A 2 -6.34 -44.49 14.37
CA ASP A 2 -7.47 -45.04 15.12
C ASP A 2 -8.82 -44.57 14.51
N PHE A 3 -9.90 -45.25 14.88
CA PHE A 3 -11.23 -44.95 14.35
C PHE A 3 -11.72 -43.52 14.68
N GLY A 4 -11.31 -42.95 15.81
CA GLY A 4 -11.59 -41.57 16.19
C GLY A 4 -10.86 -40.55 15.31
N GLN A 5 -9.60 -40.82 14.92
CA GLN A 5 -8.86 -39.96 14.00
C GLN A 5 -9.52 -39.90 12.61
N LEU A 6 -10.14 -40.99 12.15
CA LEU A 6 -10.86 -41.04 10.88
C LEU A 6 -12.10 -40.15 10.90
N ILE A 7 -12.84 -40.15 12.00
CA ILE A 7 -14.05 -39.32 12.16
C ILE A 7 -13.70 -37.83 12.14
N VAL A 8 -12.63 -37.43 12.84
CA VAL A 8 -12.17 -36.03 12.86
C VAL A 8 -11.76 -35.57 11.46
N LEU A 9 -11.02 -36.40 10.72
CA LEU A 9 -10.59 -36.07 9.35
C LEU A 9 -11.78 -35.94 8.39
N LEU A 10 -12.77 -36.81 8.49
CA LEU A 10 -14.00 -36.72 7.69
C LEU A 10 -14.83 -35.48 8.04
N ALA A 11 -14.90 -35.10 9.32
CA ALA A 11 -15.60 -33.89 9.75
C ALA A 11 -14.93 -32.61 9.22
N VAL A 12 -13.59 -32.54 9.28
CA VAL A 12 -12.83 -31.41 8.72
C VAL A 12 -12.98 -31.35 7.20
N ALA A 13 -12.90 -32.48 6.50
CA ALA A 13 -13.10 -32.53 5.06
C ALA A 13 -14.51 -32.07 4.65
N ALA A 14 -15.55 -32.47 5.39
CA ALA A 14 -16.92 -32.04 5.15
C ALA A 14 -17.12 -30.53 5.39
N LEU A 15 -16.49 -29.97 6.42
CA LEU A 15 -16.53 -28.53 6.69
C LEU A 15 -15.81 -27.71 5.62
N LEU A 16 -14.64 -28.17 5.17
CA LEU A 16 -13.90 -27.53 4.08
C LEU A 16 -14.69 -27.58 2.76
N LEU A 17 -15.30 -28.73 2.45
CA LEU A 17 -16.13 -28.89 1.26
C LEU A 17 -17.39 -28.01 1.32
N GLY A 18 -18.05 -27.94 2.48
CA GLY A 18 -19.19 -27.05 2.72
C GLY A 18 -18.82 -25.58 2.56
N GLY A 19 -17.69 -25.16 3.14
CA GLY A 19 -17.16 -23.79 3.00
C GLY A 19 -16.83 -23.44 1.54
N TYR A 20 -16.21 -24.38 0.81
CA TYR A 20 -15.90 -24.21 -0.61
C TYR A 20 -17.16 -24.09 -1.48
N LEU A 21 -18.19 -24.92 -1.23
CA LEU A 21 -19.46 -24.84 -1.96
C LEU A 21 -20.21 -23.53 -1.70
N VAL A 22 -20.17 -23.01 -0.47
CA VAL A 22 -20.73 -21.68 -0.15
C VAL A 22 -19.93 -20.56 -0.83
N TYR A 23 -18.61 -20.69 -0.91
CA TYR A 23 -17.76 -19.73 -1.61
C TYR A 23 -18.04 -19.70 -3.12
N VAL A 24 -18.11 -20.87 -3.77
CA VAL A 24 -18.40 -20.97 -5.22
C VAL A 24 -19.82 -20.53 -5.55
N SER A 25 -20.81 -20.86 -4.71
CA SER A 25 -22.21 -20.42 -4.94
C SER A 25 -22.40 -18.91 -4.77
N ARG A 26 -21.59 -18.23 -3.95
CA ARG A 26 -21.61 -16.76 -3.82
C ARG A 26 -20.89 -16.03 -4.96
N GLY A 27 -19.96 -16.69 -5.66
CA GLY A 27 -19.26 -16.12 -6.83
C GLY A 27 -20.07 -16.12 -8.14
N GLY A 28 -21.32 -16.61 -8.13
CA GLY A 28 -22.09 -16.92 -9.34
C GLY A 28 -23.38 -16.12 -9.52
N ARG A 29 -23.34 -14.79 -9.45
CA ARG A 29 -24.36 -13.92 -10.09
C ARG A 29 -23.70 -12.89 -10.99
N ARG A 30 -23.08 -13.38 -12.06
CA ARG A 30 -22.90 -12.60 -13.28
C ARG A 30 -24.28 -12.37 -13.88
N SER A 31 -24.75 -11.14 -13.83
CA SER A 31 -25.80 -10.66 -14.73
C SER A 31 -25.35 -10.96 -16.16
N GLN A 32 -26.08 -11.83 -16.88
CA GLN A 32 -25.89 -12.00 -18.31
C GLN A 32 -26.18 -10.65 -19.00
N PRO A 33 -25.25 -10.12 -19.80
CA PRO A 33 -25.58 -9.05 -20.73
C PRO A 33 -26.54 -9.62 -21.77
N THR A 34 -27.71 -9.00 -21.89
CA THR A 34 -28.61 -9.19 -23.03
C THR A 34 -27.81 -9.02 -24.32
N PRO A 35 -27.86 -9.95 -25.30
CA PRO A 35 -27.21 -9.75 -26.58
C PRO A 35 -27.98 -8.67 -27.35
N SER A 36 -27.53 -7.44 -27.20
CA SER A 36 -27.90 -6.31 -28.05
C SER A 36 -27.29 -6.55 -29.44
N LEU A 37 -28.08 -7.19 -30.32
CA LEU A 37 -27.91 -7.08 -31.76
C LEU A 37 -28.36 -5.67 -32.18
N ALA A 38 -27.51 -4.68 -31.95
CA ALA A 38 -27.73 -3.33 -32.46
C ALA A 38 -26.40 -2.75 -32.95
N GLY A 39 -26.26 -2.76 -34.27
CA GLY A 39 -25.52 -1.78 -35.07
C GLY A 39 -24.17 -1.31 -34.53
N LYS A 40 -23.10 -1.88 -35.08
CA LYS A 40 -21.78 -1.24 -35.15
C LYS A 40 -21.94 0.07 -35.93
N ARG A 41 -22.20 1.19 -35.25
CA ARG A 41 -22.01 2.53 -35.81
C ARG A 41 -20.51 2.82 -35.73
N PRO A 42 -19.81 3.05 -36.86
CA PRO A 42 -18.60 3.85 -36.83
C PRO A 42 -19.04 5.26 -36.38
N ASP A 43 -18.24 5.94 -35.58
CA ASP A 43 -18.53 7.25 -34.97
C ASP A 43 -19.25 7.20 -33.60
N GLU A 44 -18.85 6.29 -32.71
CA GLU A 44 -18.93 6.59 -31.27
C GLU A 44 -17.87 7.66 -30.99
N ALA A 45 -18.26 8.92 -31.19
CA ALA A 45 -17.47 10.06 -30.79
C ALA A 45 -17.11 9.88 -29.32
N VAL A 46 -15.81 9.74 -29.03
CA VAL A 46 -15.28 9.81 -27.67
C VAL A 46 -15.80 11.12 -27.09
N ASP A 47 -16.72 11.03 -26.14
CA ASP A 47 -17.24 12.21 -25.46
C ASP A 47 -16.04 12.92 -24.81
N PRO A 48 -15.65 14.12 -25.29
CA PRO A 48 -14.47 14.81 -24.78
C PRO A 48 -14.64 15.24 -23.30
N SER A 49 -15.84 15.07 -22.73
CA SER A 49 -16.10 15.28 -21.30
C SER A 49 -15.75 14.08 -20.42
N LYS A 50 -15.58 12.87 -20.98
CA LYS A 50 -15.11 11.71 -20.20
C LYS A 50 -13.61 11.79 -20.04
N ARG A 51 -13.16 12.14 -18.83
CA ARG A 51 -11.75 12.07 -18.44
C ARG A 51 -11.20 10.68 -18.77
N GLN A 52 -10.10 10.63 -19.50
CA GLN A 52 -9.35 9.40 -19.71
C GLN A 52 -8.53 9.10 -18.45
N ALA A 53 -9.01 8.16 -17.62
CA ALA A 53 -8.34 7.82 -16.38
C ALA A 53 -7.00 7.12 -16.62
N SER A 54 -5.97 7.56 -15.90
CA SER A 54 -4.61 7.02 -15.91
C SER A 54 -4.03 7.05 -14.50
N LEU A 55 -2.89 6.40 -14.28
CA LEU A 55 -2.17 6.51 -13.01
C LEU A 55 -1.78 7.96 -12.72
N ASP A 56 -1.35 8.72 -13.73
CA ASP A 56 -0.95 10.12 -13.58
C ASP A 56 -2.10 11.04 -13.15
N ASN A 57 -3.35 10.70 -13.45
CA ASN A 57 -4.50 11.55 -13.15
C ASN A 57 -5.57 10.89 -12.27
N LEU A 58 -5.19 9.85 -11.53
CA LEU A 58 -6.07 9.08 -10.65
C LEU A 58 -6.87 9.99 -9.71
N GLN A 59 -8.15 9.67 -9.52
CA GLN A 59 -9.08 10.38 -8.64
C GLN A 59 -9.82 9.43 -7.71
N PRO A 60 -10.35 9.92 -6.56
CA PRO A 60 -11.29 9.16 -5.78
C PRO A 60 -12.50 8.70 -6.62
N ASN A 61 -12.91 7.45 -6.41
CA ASN A 61 -13.90 6.66 -7.15
C ASN A 61 -13.44 6.05 -8.48
N ASP A 62 -12.19 6.27 -8.90
CA ASP A 62 -11.62 5.53 -10.02
C ASP A 62 -11.52 4.04 -9.68
N VAL A 63 -11.77 3.19 -10.68
CA VAL A 63 -11.64 1.74 -10.57
C VAL A 63 -10.34 1.31 -11.23
N LEU A 64 -9.47 0.67 -10.44
CA LEU A 64 -8.28 -0.02 -10.90
C LEU A 64 -8.60 -1.51 -11.07
N VAL A 65 -8.33 -2.05 -12.26
CA VAL A 65 -8.45 -3.48 -12.53
C VAL A 65 -7.04 -4.05 -12.63
N PHE A 66 -6.65 -4.88 -11.67
CA PHE A 66 -5.36 -5.55 -11.68
C PHE A 66 -5.45 -6.89 -12.43
N TRP A 67 -4.36 -7.31 -13.07
CA TRP A 67 -4.29 -8.67 -13.65
C TRP A 67 -4.36 -9.76 -12.59
N ALA A 68 -3.77 -9.48 -11.41
CA ALA A 68 -3.84 -10.31 -10.22
C ALA A 68 -4.33 -9.45 -9.04
N GLY A 69 -5.30 -9.95 -8.27
CA GLY A 69 -5.82 -9.25 -7.08
C GLY A 69 -7.21 -8.63 -7.24
N GLY A 70 -7.78 -8.64 -8.45
CA GLY A 70 -9.15 -8.21 -8.72
C GLY A 70 -9.28 -6.70 -8.97
N ASP A 71 -10.50 -6.20 -8.80
CA ASP A 71 -10.84 -4.81 -9.03
C ASP A 71 -10.80 -4.07 -7.68
N ALA A 72 -10.33 -2.82 -7.68
CA ALA A 72 -10.27 -1.98 -6.51
C ALA A 72 -10.71 -0.56 -6.82
N ILE A 73 -11.39 0.08 -5.88
CA ILE A 73 -11.82 1.47 -6.00
C ILE A 73 -10.88 2.36 -5.21
N VAL A 74 -10.42 3.43 -5.85
CA VAL A 74 -9.64 4.48 -5.20
C VAL A 74 -10.54 5.23 -4.23
N SER A 75 -10.33 5.03 -2.94
CA SER A 75 -11.16 5.62 -1.89
C SER A 75 -10.71 7.03 -1.48
N THR A 76 -9.38 7.21 -1.41
CA THR A 76 -8.72 8.42 -0.94
C THR A 76 -7.37 8.55 -1.63
N ILE A 77 -6.98 9.78 -1.93
CA ILE A 77 -5.64 10.12 -2.41
C ILE A 77 -5.01 11.07 -1.41
N LEU A 78 -3.78 10.78 -0.99
CA LEU A 78 -2.90 11.75 -0.36
C LEU A 78 -1.94 12.28 -1.42
N ASP A 79 -1.99 13.59 -1.66
CA ASP A 79 -0.97 14.30 -2.43
C ASP A 79 0.16 14.67 -1.47
N CYS A 80 1.34 14.10 -1.69
CA CYS A 80 2.47 14.16 -0.77
C CYS A 80 3.60 15.02 -1.34
N ARG A 81 4.30 15.72 -0.44
CA ARG A 81 5.48 16.52 -0.81
C ARG A 81 6.54 16.47 0.29
N GLU A 82 7.78 16.33 -0.15
CA GLU A 82 8.98 16.51 0.67
C GLU A 82 9.82 17.66 0.10
N GLU A 83 10.49 18.39 1.00
CA GLU A 83 11.60 19.27 0.63
C GLU A 83 12.89 18.83 1.31
N LEU A 84 13.90 18.51 0.51
CA LEU A 84 15.22 18.11 0.99
C LEU A 84 16.31 18.87 0.23
N LEU A 85 17.13 19.62 0.97
CA LEU A 85 18.25 20.40 0.42
C LEU A 85 17.85 21.31 -0.76
N GLY A 86 16.68 21.94 -0.67
CA GLY A 86 16.13 22.84 -1.70
C GLY A 86 15.57 22.13 -2.94
N ARG A 87 15.53 20.79 -2.94
CA ARG A 87 14.80 20.00 -3.94
C ARG A 87 13.44 19.64 -3.37
N SER A 88 12.40 19.79 -4.17
CA SER A 88 11.06 19.33 -3.81
C SER A 88 10.71 18.08 -4.63
N THR A 89 10.28 17.05 -3.93
CA THR A 89 9.78 15.80 -4.51
C THR A 89 8.30 15.69 -4.20
N GLN A 90 7.51 15.25 -5.18
CA GLN A 90 6.06 15.03 -5.03
C GLN A 90 5.71 13.62 -5.49
N TRP A 91 4.78 13.01 -4.78
CA TRP A 91 4.23 11.69 -5.10
C TRP A 91 2.78 11.62 -4.60
N ARG A 92 2.07 10.54 -4.94
CA ARG A 92 0.72 10.31 -4.44
C ARG A 92 0.58 8.93 -3.83
N TRP A 93 -0.19 8.86 -2.76
CA TRP A 93 -0.65 7.61 -2.16
C TRP A 93 -2.14 7.43 -2.37
N ALA A 94 -2.52 6.43 -3.16
CA ALA A 94 -3.90 6.07 -3.44
C ALA A 94 -4.33 4.89 -2.56
N PHE A 95 -5.27 5.15 -1.65
CA PHE A 95 -5.86 4.15 -0.77
C PHE A 95 -6.96 3.40 -1.52
N LEU A 96 -6.81 2.09 -1.61
CA LEU A 96 -7.79 1.23 -2.25
C LEU A 96 -8.81 0.74 -1.22
N ASP A 97 -10.07 0.66 -1.62
CA ASP A 97 -11.16 0.16 -0.77
C ASP A 97 -10.98 -1.30 -0.34
N SER A 98 -10.26 -2.09 -1.14
CA SER A 98 -9.83 -3.45 -0.84
C SER A 98 -8.75 -3.51 0.26
N GLY A 99 -8.15 -2.38 0.63
CA GLY A 99 -7.19 -2.27 1.73
C GLY A 99 -5.72 -1.96 1.38
N PRO A 100 -5.18 -2.32 0.21
CA PRO A 100 -3.84 -1.92 -0.23
C PRO A 100 -3.68 -0.41 -0.41
N LEU A 101 -2.42 0.00 -0.47
CA LEU A 101 -1.98 1.35 -0.75
C LEU A 101 -1.15 1.34 -2.03
N LEU A 102 -1.52 2.15 -3.01
CA LEU A 102 -0.74 2.33 -4.23
C LEU A 102 0.07 3.63 -4.14
N GLU A 103 1.38 3.53 -4.22
CA GLU A 103 2.27 4.67 -4.38
C GLU A 103 2.51 4.96 -5.86
N LEU A 104 2.42 6.24 -6.19
CA LEU A 104 2.67 6.80 -7.52
C LEU A 104 3.79 7.82 -7.38
N ALA A 105 5.03 7.37 -7.59
CA ALA A 105 6.23 8.19 -7.47
C ALA A 105 6.91 8.40 -8.83
N PRO A 106 7.73 9.46 -8.98
CA PRO A 106 8.43 9.73 -10.25
C PRO A 106 9.39 8.62 -10.71
N ASP A 107 9.90 7.81 -9.80
CA ASP A 107 10.85 6.73 -10.04
C ASP A 107 10.22 5.34 -10.15
N GLY A 108 8.92 5.22 -9.90
CA GLY A 108 8.18 3.97 -10.00
C GLY A 108 6.87 3.97 -9.24
N ASN A 109 6.10 2.91 -9.43
CA ASN A 109 4.88 2.68 -8.68
C ASN A 109 5.08 1.44 -7.78
N THR A 110 4.59 1.52 -6.56
CA THR A 110 4.70 0.41 -5.60
C THR A 110 3.32 0.11 -5.03
N LEU A 111 2.92 -1.16 -5.10
CA LEU A 111 1.71 -1.64 -4.44
C LEU A 111 2.08 -2.19 -3.07
N PHE A 112 1.73 -1.43 -2.05
CA PHE A 112 1.84 -1.81 -0.65
C PHE A 112 0.61 -2.62 -0.25
N GLU A 113 0.84 -3.87 0.14
CA GLU A 113 -0.21 -4.76 0.62
C GLU A 113 -0.57 -4.43 2.08
N ALA A 114 -1.20 -5.38 2.77
CA ALA A 114 -1.69 -5.21 4.13
C ALA A 114 -0.63 -4.55 5.04
N GLY A 115 -1.06 -3.47 5.72
CA GLY A 115 -0.23 -2.74 6.66
C GLY A 115 -0.47 -3.17 8.09
N GLU A 116 0.55 -3.05 8.91
CA GLU A 116 0.50 -3.19 10.36
C GLU A 116 0.61 -1.83 11.04
N VAL A 117 0.12 -1.74 12.27
CA VAL A 117 0.25 -0.54 13.10
C VAL A 117 1.09 -0.89 14.32
N PHE A 118 2.28 -0.29 14.42
CA PHE A 118 3.08 -0.37 15.64
C PHE A 118 2.63 0.76 16.57
N THR A 119 1.90 0.37 17.61
CA THR A 119 1.42 1.31 18.62
C THR A 119 2.55 1.80 19.50
N GLN A 120 2.40 3.00 20.03
CA GLN A 120 3.38 3.58 20.95
C GLN A 120 3.58 2.66 22.16
N GLY A 121 4.84 2.43 22.54
CA GLY A 121 5.23 1.52 23.62
C GLY A 121 5.23 0.04 23.24
N SER A 122 4.93 -0.31 21.97
CA SER A 122 5.23 -1.65 21.46
C SER A 122 6.74 -1.81 21.24
N PRO A 123 7.30 -3.03 21.37
CA PRO A 123 8.73 -3.26 21.16
C PRO A 123 9.25 -2.78 19.79
N THR A 124 8.46 -2.98 18.73
CA THR A 124 8.83 -2.55 17.37
C THR A 124 8.82 -1.03 17.23
N PHE A 125 7.82 -0.36 17.82
CA PHE A 125 7.78 1.10 17.85
C PHE A 125 9.00 1.68 18.58
N ASP A 126 9.31 1.13 19.76
CA ASP A 126 10.43 1.60 20.57
C ASP A 126 11.77 1.37 19.85
N LEU A 127 11.94 0.22 19.19
CA LEU A 127 13.13 -0.08 18.38
C LEU A 127 13.30 0.93 17.23
N LEU A 128 12.22 1.28 16.54
CA LEU A 128 12.27 2.23 15.43
C LEU A 128 12.58 3.67 15.90
N THR A 129 12.00 4.09 17.02
CA THR A 129 11.92 5.51 17.43
C THR A 129 12.86 5.91 18.57
N ALA A 130 13.55 4.97 19.21
CA ALA A 130 14.44 5.26 20.33
C ALA A 130 15.59 6.25 19.95
N ASP A 131 16.31 6.72 20.98
CA ASP A 131 17.53 7.50 20.76
C ASP A 131 18.68 6.64 20.23
N VAL A 132 19.65 7.28 19.58
CA VAL A 132 20.85 6.62 19.03
C VAL A 132 21.58 5.81 20.11
N GLY A 133 21.65 6.31 21.35
CA GLY A 133 22.27 5.61 22.49
C GLY A 133 21.54 4.34 22.93
N ARG A 134 20.29 4.14 22.48
CA ARG A 134 19.47 2.95 22.70
C ARG A 134 19.22 2.17 21.39
N GLN A 135 20.06 2.42 20.38
CA GLN A 135 19.97 1.77 19.07
C GLN A 135 18.67 2.06 18.31
N GLY A 136 18.07 3.23 18.52
CA GLY A 136 16.90 3.62 17.74
C GLY A 136 17.22 3.73 16.26
N ILE A 137 16.49 2.97 15.46
CA ILE A 137 16.82 2.69 14.07
C ILE A 137 16.74 3.97 13.20
N LEU A 138 15.63 4.72 13.27
CA LEU A 138 15.42 5.91 12.45
C LEU A 138 16.41 7.03 12.80
N LYS A 139 16.59 7.33 14.08
CA LYS A 139 17.55 8.37 14.53
C LYS A 139 19.00 7.98 14.24
N THR A 140 19.33 6.68 14.27
CA THR A 140 20.65 6.18 13.86
C THR A 140 20.88 6.41 12.37
N PHE A 141 19.87 6.15 11.53
CA PHE A 141 19.94 6.42 10.11
C PHE A 141 20.19 7.91 9.84
N GLU A 142 19.39 8.81 10.42
CA GLU A 142 19.56 10.26 10.28
C GLU A 142 20.94 10.75 10.73
N ALA A 143 21.48 10.17 11.82
CA ALA A 143 22.82 10.49 12.29
C ALA A 143 23.90 10.07 11.28
N ARG A 144 23.75 8.90 10.64
CA ARG A 144 24.68 8.41 9.62
C ARG A 144 24.58 9.16 8.30
N VAL A 145 23.37 9.60 7.91
CA VAL A 145 23.18 10.51 6.77
C VAL A 145 23.93 11.82 7.01
N ARG A 146 23.75 12.45 8.17
CA ARG A 146 24.47 13.68 8.55
C ARG A 146 25.99 13.50 8.60
N ALA A 147 26.46 12.33 9.01
CA ALA A 147 27.88 12.00 9.03
C ALA A 147 28.44 11.56 7.65
N GLY A 148 27.59 11.39 6.62
CA GLY A 148 28.01 10.90 5.30
C GLY A 148 28.46 9.43 5.28
N THR A 149 28.03 8.62 6.24
CA THR A 149 28.49 7.23 6.43
C THR A 149 27.44 6.17 6.08
N VAL A 150 26.23 6.57 5.71
CA VAL A 150 25.11 5.63 5.47
C VAL A 150 25.39 4.59 4.38
N THR A 151 26.17 4.95 3.36
CA THR A 151 26.52 4.03 2.25
C THR A 151 27.49 2.94 2.68
N THR A 152 28.48 3.28 3.51
CA THR A 152 29.51 2.34 3.99
C THR A 152 29.09 1.61 5.26
N ASN A 153 28.12 2.15 5.99
CA ASN A 153 27.56 1.58 7.21
C ASN A 153 26.02 1.70 7.18
N PRO A 154 25.32 0.84 6.43
CA PRO A 154 23.87 0.90 6.31
C PRO A 154 23.17 0.61 7.64
N VAL A 155 22.00 1.20 7.84
CA VAL A 155 21.11 0.84 8.95
C VAL A 155 20.14 -0.22 8.46
N LEU A 156 20.08 -1.32 9.21
CA LEU A 156 19.23 -2.47 8.90
C LEU A 156 18.10 -2.57 9.91
N PHE A 157 16.95 -3.03 9.45
CA PHE A 157 15.77 -3.33 10.25
C PHE A 157 15.25 -4.71 9.87
N ASP A 158 15.30 -5.63 10.83
CA ASP A 158 14.79 -6.99 10.63
C ASP A 158 13.30 -7.04 10.96
N TYR A 159 12.51 -7.44 9.97
CA TYR A 159 11.06 -7.50 10.08
C TYR A 159 10.50 -8.72 9.34
N ALA A 160 9.65 -9.50 10.01
CA ALA A 160 9.02 -10.69 9.45
C ALA A 160 10.01 -11.67 8.76
N GLY A 161 11.24 -11.77 9.29
CA GLY A 161 12.29 -12.63 8.73
C GLY A 161 13.05 -12.03 7.54
N VAL A 162 12.78 -10.79 7.18
CA VAL A 162 13.46 -10.05 6.10
C VAL A 162 14.30 -8.92 6.71
N SER A 163 15.56 -8.80 6.28
CA SER A 163 16.43 -7.69 6.66
C SER A 163 16.30 -6.56 5.65
N TYR A 164 15.67 -5.47 6.07
CA TYR A 164 15.48 -4.28 5.25
C TYR A 164 16.59 -3.27 5.51
N ARG A 165 17.11 -2.65 4.45
CA ARG A 165 17.98 -1.48 4.56
C ARG A 165 17.14 -0.22 4.49
N ILE A 166 17.33 0.69 5.44
CA ILE A 166 16.69 2.00 5.38
C ILE A 166 17.30 2.81 4.23
N LYS A 167 16.42 3.32 3.37
CA LYS A 167 16.78 4.08 2.17
C LYS A 167 16.59 5.58 2.40
N SER A 168 15.50 5.96 3.06
CA SER A 168 15.15 7.36 3.29
C SER A 168 14.40 7.54 4.60
N THR A 169 14.53 8.74 5.15
CA THR A 169 13.72 9.27 6.24
C THR A 169 13.49 10.75 5.95
N GLY A 170 12.27 11.22 6.07
CA GLY A 170 11.94 12.59 5.72
C GLY A 170 10.73 13.13 6.45
N THR A 171 10.64 14.45 6.51
CA THR A 171 9.43 15.16 6.92
C THR A 171 8.63 15.51 5.67
N PHE A 172 7.33 15.24 5.68
CA PHE A 172 6.49 15.45 4.50
C PHE A 172 5.16 16.09 4.87
N GLU A 173 4.66 16.93 3.96
CA GLU A 173 3.27 17.41 4.02
C GLU A 173 2.38 16.53 3.14
N ALA A 174 1.14 16.33 3.58
CA ALA A 174 0.16 15.56 2.82
C ALA A 174 -1.19 16.27 2.81
N ALA A 175 -1.81 16.34 1.63
CA ALA A 175 -3.18 16.82 1.46
C ALA A 175 -4.09 15.66 1.04
N SER A 176 -5.17 15.44 1.79
CA SER A 176 -6.11 14.35 1.52
C SER A 176 -7.27 14.80 0.63
N ARG A 177 -7.62 13.96 -0.36
CA ARG A 177 -8.82 14.08 -1.20
C ARG A 177 -9.59 12.77 -1.22
N GLY A 178 -10.90 12.80 -1.04
CA GLY A 178 -11.77 11.61 -1.02
C GLY A 178 -12.32 11.29 0.37
N LYS A 179 -12.48 10.01 0.69
CA LYS A 179 -13.04 9.59 1.99
C LYS A 179 -12.03 9.86 3.13
N PRO A 180 -12.49 10.14 4.36
CA PRO A 180 -11.58 10.24 5.50
C PRO A 180 -10.83 8.94 5.75
N LEU A 181 -9.52 9.01 5.99
CA LEU A 181 -8.71 7.87 6.39
C LEU A 181 -9.12 7.45 7.80
N ARG A 182 -9.50 6.18 7.96
CA ARG A 182 -10.02 5.64 9.24
C ARG A 182 -8.99 4.82 10.04
N ARG A 183 -7.85 4.47 9.44
CA ARG A 183 -6.79 3.70 10.09
C ARG A 183 -5.97 4.64 11.00
N GLU A 184 -5.61 4.15 12.19
CA GLU A 184 -5.14 4.98 13.32
C GLU A 184 -4.00 5.95 12.95
N ALA A 185 -2.88 5.45 12.43
CA ALA A 185 -1.74 6.32 12.09
C ALA A 185 -2.02 7.24 10.89
N TRP A 186 -2.82 6.78 9.92
CA TRP A 186 -3.15 7.51 8.70
C TRP A 186 -4.14 8.65 8.92
N ARG A 187 -5.06 8.48 9.88
CA ARG A 187 -6.00 9.54 10.29
C ARG A 187 -5.27 10.72 10.93
N ASP A 188 -4.13 10.44 11.55
CA ASP A 188 -3.37 11.41 12.33
C ASP A 188 -2.29 12.12 11.49
N VAL A 189 -2.24 11.87 10.16
CA VAL A 189 -1.35 12.60 9.25
C VAL A 189 -1.73 14.08 9.24
N SER A 190 -0.78 14.93 9.64
CA SER A 190 -0.93 16.37 9.74
C SER A 190 -0.64 17.05 8.39
N PRO A 191 -1.27 18.19 8.08
CA PRO A 191 -0.82 19.03 6.97
C PRO A 191 0.53 19.73 7.25
N GLN A 192 1.02 19.72 8.50
CA GLN A 192 2.31 20.32 8.85
C GLN A 192 3.43 19.27 8.72
N ALA A 193 4.44 19.57 7.90
CA ALA A 193 5.50 18.61 7.60
C ALA A 193 6.27 18.12 8.84
N THR A 194 6.45 18.97 9.85
CA THR A 194 7.20 18.64 11.07
C THR A 194 6.53 17.61 11.97
N ASP A 195 5.24 17.34 11.75
CA ASP A 195 4.47 16.40 12.56
C ASP A 195 4.46 14.99 11.97
N ASN A 196 4.94 14.82 10.73
CA ASN A 196 4.96 13.54 10.04
C ASN A 196 6.40 13.14 9.72
N VAL A 197 6.76 11.92 10.09
CA VAL A 197 7.98 11.29 9.58
C VAL A 197 7.58 10.13 8.69
N TYR A 198 8.07 10.12 7.45
CA TYR A 198 8.00 8.93 6.61
C TYR A 198 9.38 8.32 6.46
N PHE A 199 9.42 7.03 6.16
CA PHE A 199 10.64 6.31 5.89
C PHE A 199 10.42 5.16 4.93
N GLU A 200 11.35 4.97 4.01
CA GLU A 200 11.36 3.84 3.08
C GLU A 200 12.46 2.86 3.43
N LEU A 201 12.17 1.59 3.23
CA LEU A 201 13.14 0.53 3.34
C LEU A 201 13.09 -0.37 2.13
N VAL A 202 14.25 -0.93 1.79
CA VAL A 202 14.42 -1.85 0.67
C VAL A 202 14.96 -3.16 1.21
N GLY A 203 14.22 -4.23 0.97
CA GLY A 203 14.58 -5.59 1.29
C GLY A 203 15.41 -6.25 0.17
N PRO A 204 15.76 -7.53 0.36
CA PRO A 204 16.32 -8.34 -0.71
C PRO A 204 15.31 -8.47 -1.86
N GLU A 205 15.83 -8.65 -3.08
CA GLU A 205 15.01 -8.92 -4.28
C GLU A 205 13.99 -7.82 -4.66
N GLY A 206 14.21 -6.57 -4.20
CA GLY A 206 13.36 -5.43 -4.57
C GLY A 206 12.06 -5.32 -3.77
N GLN A 207 11.94 -6.06 -2.67
CA GLN A 207 10.88 -5.82 -1.68
C GLN A 207 10.99 -4.42 -1.12
N GLU A 208 9.88 -3.73 -0.96
CA GLU A 208 9.84 -2.39 -0.40
C GLU A 208 8.99 -2.37 0.86
N ALA A 209 9.35 -1.49 1.79
CA ALA A 209 8.53 -1.21 2.94
C ALA A 209 8.43 0.30 3.16
N LEU A 210 7.22 0.75 3.49
CA LEU A 210 6.89 2.13 3.78
C LEU A 210 6.45 2.24 5.23
N GLY A 211 7.06 3.15 5.96
CA GLY A 211 6.67 3.51 7.31
C GLY A 211 6.24 4.97 7.41
N ILE A 212 5.17 5.23 8.15
CA ILE A 212 4.75 6.58 8.52
C ILE A 212 4.55 6.63 10.01
N TRP A 213 5.28 7.54 10.63
CA TRP A 213 5.24 7.81 12.03
C TRP A 213 4.53 9.14 12.30
N THR A 214 3.39 9.03 12.98
CA THR A 214 2.64 10.13 13.60
C THR A 214 2.54 9.86 15.11
N THR A 215 1.35 9.58 15.64
CA THR A 215 1.16 9.02 17.00
C THR A 215 1.61 7.56 17.07
N HIS A 216 1.37 6.82 16.00
CA HIS A 216 1.73 5.41 15.81
C HIS A 216 2.49 5.27 14.50
N ILE A 217 3.06 4.09 14.27
CA ILE A 217 3.70 3.79 12.99
C ILE A 217 2.76 2.92 12.16
N ALA A 218 2.26 3.45 11.03
CA ALA A 218 1.74 2.58 9.97
C ALA A 218 2.94 2.03 9.21
N PHE A 219 3.03 0.71 9.10
CA PHE A 219 4.09 0.01 8.39
C PHE A 219 3.47 -0.88 7.32
N HIS A 220 3.90 -0.70 6.08
CA HIS A 220 3.41 -1.44 4.94
C HIS A 220 4.57 -2.11 4.22
N THR A 221 4.34 -3.34 3.76
CA THR A 221 5.27 -4.03 2.85
C THR A 221 4.63 -4.09 1.47
N GLY A 222 5.45 -3.98 0.44
CA GLY A 222 4.99 -3.82 -0.92
C GLY A 222 5.97 -4.36 -1.94
N ARG A 223 5.50 -4.35 -3.18
CA ARG A 223 6.29 -4.70 -4.35
C ARG A 223 6.15 -3.62 -5.41
N PRO A 224 7.20 -3.37 -6.20
CA PRO A 224 7.08 -2.59 -7.42
C PRO A 224 6.00 -3.18 -8.33
N ILE A 225 5.26 -2.30 -9.00
CA ILE A 225 4.32 -2.67 -10.06
C ILE A 225 4.61 -1.87 -11.32
N ASP A 226 4.28 -2.45 -12.47
CA ASP A 226 4.39 -1.78 -13.76
C ASP A 226 3.03 -1.70 -14.48
N GLU A 227 3.03 -1.19 -15.71
CA GLU A 227 1.81 -1.10 -16.52
C GLU A 227 1.19 -2.47 -16.84
N ASN A 228 1.98 -3.55 -16.81
CA ASN A 228 1.51 -4.92 -17.03
C ASN A 228 0.85 -5.52 -15.79
N ASP A 229 0.92 -4.89 -14.61
CA ASP A 229 0.13 -5.28 -13.44
C ASP A 229 -1.32 -4.75 -13.52
N ILE A 230 -1.56 -3.69 -14.31
CA ILE A 230 -2.86 -3.03 -14.42
C ILE A 230 -3.49 -3.34 -15.78
N LYS A 231 -4.65 -3.99 -15.75
CA LYS A 231 -5.44 -4.31 -16.93
C LYS A 231 -6.24 -3.11 -17.44
N GLY A 232 -6.65 -2.21 -16.56
CA GLY A 232 -7.40 -1.02 -16.94
C GLY A 232 -7.73 -0.10 -15.78
N ILE A 233 -8.00 1.16 -16.12
CA ILE A 233 -8.39 2.22 -15.19
C ILE A 233 -9.66 2.87 -15.73
N TYR A 234 -10.68 3.00 -14.89
CA TYR A 234 -12.00 3.53 -15.27
C TYR A 234 -12.41 4.65 -14.31
N GLY A 235 -12.95 5.73 -14.85
CA GLY A 235 -13.34 6.94 -14.12
C GLY A 235 -14.77 7.37 -14.37
#